data_AF-A0A5B8RJR7-F1
#
_entry.id   AF-A0A5B8RJR7-F1
#
_cell.length_a   1.000
_cell.length_b   1.000
_cell.length_c   1.000
_cell.angle_alpha   90.00
_cell.angle_beta   90.00
_cell.angle_gamma   90.00
#
_symmetry.space_group_name_H-M   'P 1'
#
loop_
_entity.id
_entity.type
_entity.pdbx_description
1 polymer ?
#
loop_
_entity_poly.entity_id
_entity_poly.type
_entity_poly.pdbx_seq_one_letter_code
_entity_poly.pdbx_strand_id
1 'polypeptide(L)'
;MQHLLQRLHPRESDEIPERPGLCFGHGFLAGGADETIPGAALPYREEFASMRFVDRERRDVYIHLYTDSDIRTDTTLLERSGGILALLSHDDNGATLRKGPVNLDGIAQAEEWLATLTMDSDVKGDYFLLEANSQRGSTRTPLISISLRNGEFSNSEESKRIDHASLTDAEAVGLWDAVTRTFQPRPNAF
;
A
#
# COMPACT_ATOMS: atom_id res chain seq x y z
N MET A 1 25.93 4.88 11.64
CA MET A 1 26.01 3.79 10.64
C MET A 1 26.31 2.42 11.26
N GLN A 2 27.36 2.26 12.07
CA GLN A 2 27.71 0.95 12.69
C GLN A 2 26.55 0.31 13.48
N HIS A 3 25.78 1.12 14.22
CA HIS A 3 24.59 0.67 14.96
C HIS A 3 23.53 -0.02 14.08
N LEU A 4 23.30 0.51 12.86
CA LEU A 4 22.34 -0.05 11.91
C LEU A 4 22.87 -1.32 11.24
N LEU A 5 24.16 -1.32 10.85
CA LEU A 5 24.78 -2.50 10.22
C LEU A 5 24.76 -3.73 11.14
N GLN A 6 24.92 -3.54 12.45
CA GLN A 6 24.84 -4.63 13.43
C GLN A 6 23.42 -5.22 13.60
N ARG A 7 22.40 -4.50 13.14
CA ARG A 7 20.98 -4.89 13.22
C ARG A 7 20.41 -5.32 11.88
N LEU A 8 21.22 -5.24 10.82
CA LEU A 8 20.84 -5.70 9.50
C LEU A 8 21.10 -7.21 9.43
N HIS A 9 20.04 -7.97 9.21
CA HIS A 9 20.07 -9.42 9.11
C HIS A 9 19.61 -9.86 7.72
N PRO A 10 20.28 -10.84 7.09
CA PRO A 10 19.71 -11.54 5.95
C PRO A 10 18.47 -12.33 6.40
N ARG A 11 17.55 -12.54 5.47
CA ARG A 11 16.30 -13.27 5.72
C ARG A 11 15.87 -14.00 4.46
N GLU A 12 15.41 -15.24 4.59
CA GLU A 12 14.79 -15.97 3.47
C GLU A 12 13.42 -15.36 3.11
N SER A 13 12.91 -15.62 1.91
CA SER A 13 11.68 -14.94 1.45
C SER A 13 10.46 -15.21 2.35
N ASP A 14 10.35 -16.41 2.91
CA ASP A 14 9.23 -16.91 3.71
C ASP A 14 9.45 -16.86 5.24
N GLU A 15 10.66 -16.52 5.68
CA GLU A 15 10.96 -16.39 7.12
C GLU A 15 10.26 -15.15 7.70
N ILE A 16 9.46 -15.30 8.77
CA ILE A 16 8.80 -14.18 9.45
C ILE A 16 9.52 -13.92 10.78
N PRO A 17 10.28 -12.81 10.95
CA PRO A 17 11.05 -12.61 12.18
C PRO A 17 10.13 -12.37 13.39
N GLU A 18 10.48 -12.91 14.55
CA GLU A 18 9.66 -12.84 15.78
C GLU A 18 9.92 -11.58 16.63
N ARG A 19 10.91 -10.77 16.25
CA ARG A 19 11.38 -9.59 16.98
C ARG A 19 11.08 -8.29 16.22
N PRO A 20 10.94 -7.14 16.92
CA PRO A 20 10.62 -5.86 16.27
C PRO A 20 11.60 -5.43 15.19
N GLY A 21 11.09 -4.80 14.15
CA GLY A 21 11.87 -4.26 13.04
C GLY A 21 11.19 -4.33 11.68
N LEU A 22 11.90 -3.87 10.66
CA LEU A 22 11.40 -3.72 9.30
C LEU A 22 11.90 -4.83 8.39
N CYS A 23 10.98 -5.51 7.69
CA CYS A 23 11.31 -6.48 6.65
C CYS A 23 11.39 -5.80 5.27
N PHE A 24 12.32 -6.25 4.43
CA PHE A 24 12.40 -5.88 3.02
C PHE A 24 12.93 -7.07 2.21
N GLY A 25 13.18 -6.87 0.90
CA GLY A 25 13.67 -7.92 0.01
C GLY A 25 14.94 -8.59 0.57
N HIS A 26 14.82 -9.86 0.94
CA HIS A 26 15.88 -10.70 1.51
C HIS A 26 16.59 -10.15 2.77
N GLY A 27 15.96 -9.19 3.47
CA GLY A 27 16.58 -8.50 4.59
C GLY A 27 15.60 -8.15 5.70
N PHE A 28 16.17 -7.93 6.88
CA PHE A 28 15.47 -7.51 8.08
C PHE A 28 16.33 -6.52 8.87
N LEU A 29 15.81 -5.33 9.15
CA LEU A 29 16.46 -4.34 10.00
C LEU A 29 15.81 -4.36 11.37
N ALA A 30 16.48 -5.00 12.32
CA ALA A 30 15.95 -5.16 13.67
C ALA A 30 15.89 -3.84 14.44
N GLY A 31 14.94 -3.76 15.36
CA GLY A 31 14.78 -2.73 16.38
C GLY A 31 13.37 -2.20 16.46
N GLY A 32 12.98 -1.76 17.66
CA GLY A 32 11.59 -1.37 17.95
C GLY A 32 11.25 0.04 17.48
N ALA A 33 9.95 0.33 17.41
CA ALA A 33 9.41 1.63 16.99
C ALA A 33 9.92 2.81 17.83
N ASP A 34 10.17 2.56 19.11
CA ASP A 34 10.66 3.56 20.08
C ASP A 34 12.17 3.43 20.36
N GLU A 35 12.89 2.56 19.65
CA GLU A 35 14.32 2.38 19.86
C GLU A 35 15.10 3.56 19.29
N THR A 36 15.79 4.30 20.16
CA THR A 36 16.65 5.41 19.73
C THR A 36 17.90 4.90 19.00
N ILE A 37 18.21 5.53 17.86
CA ILE A 37 19.46 5.29 17.13
C ILE A 37 20.52 6.27 17.65
N PRO A 38 21.62 5.80 18.27
CA PRO A 38 22.69 6.67 18.75
C PRO A 38 23.24 7.56 17.63
N GLY A 39 23.25 8.87 17.89
CA GLY A 39 23.72 9.88 16.94
C GLY A 39 22.72 10.24 15.83
N ALA A 40 21.48 9.72 15.87
CA ALA A 40 20.41 10.23 15.03
C ALA A 40 19.94 11.62 15.48
N ALA A 41 19.48 12.42 14.53
CA ALA A 41 18.95 13.75 14.79
C ALA A 41 17.60 13.71 15.54
N LEU A 42 16.86 12.60 15.37
CA LEU A 42 15.56 12.38 15.98
C LEU A 42 15.62 11.20 16.96
N PRO A 43 14.81 11.23 18.04
CA PRO A 43 14.83 10.21 19.07
C PRO A 43 14.10 8.91 18.68
N TYR A 44 13.50 8.85 17.49
CA TYR A 44 12.69 7.76 16.97
C TYR A 44 13.17 7.32 15.57
N ARG A 45 12.68 6.17 15.10
CA ARG A 45 13.01 5.62 13.79
C ARG A 45 12.00 6.07 12.75
N GLU A 46 12.46 6.81 11.76
CA GLU A 46 11.69 7.07 10.55
C GLU A 46 11.91 5.95 9.56
N GLU A 47 10.82 5.27 9.21
CA GLU A 47 10.83 4.13 8.32
C GLU A 47 9.72 4.30 7.28
N PHE A 48 10.11 4.19 6.02
CA PHE A 48 9.16 3.99 4.94
C PHE A 48 9.49 2.69 4.20
N ALA A 49 8.45 2.01 3.74
CA ALA A 49 8.57 0.82 2.91
C ALA A 49 7.63 0.93 1.73
N SER A 50 8.11 0.50 0.56
CA SER A 50 7.38 0.55 -0.69
C SER A 50 7.62 -0.74 -1.44
N MET A 51 6.55 -1.50 -1.71
CA MET A 51 6.63 -2.82 -2.29
C MET A 51 5.56 -2.96 -3.38
N ARG A 52 5.99 -3.35 -4.58
CA ARG A 52 5.08 -3.58 -5.71
C ARG A 52 5.09 -5.05 -6.10
N PHE A 53 3.89 -5.61 -6.22
CA PHE A 53 3.64 -6.98 -6.65
C PHE A 53 2.92 -6.92 -7.98
N VAL A 54 3.57 -7.43 -9.03
CA VAL A 54 3.01 -7.47 -10.39
C VAL A 54 2.67 -8.92 -10.68
N ASP A 55 1.44 -9.18 -11.14
CA ASP A 55 1.05 -10.52 -11.58
C ASP A 55 1.95 -10.93 -12.75
N ARG A 56 2.45 -12.17 -12.74
CA ARG A 56 3.44 -12.63 -13.73
C ARG A 56 2.83 -12.84 -15.12
N GLU A 57 1.57 -13.25 -15.19
CA GLU A 57 0.86 -13.56 -16.42
C GLU A 57 0.08 -12.34 -16.92
N ARG A 58 -0.44 -11.53 -16.00
CA ARG A 58 -1.27 -10.34 -16.25
C ARG A 58 -0.51 -9.09 -15.82
N ARG A 59 0.49 -8.68 -16.60
CA ARG A 59 1.44 -7.62 -16.22
C ARG A 59 0.81 -6.23 -16.04
N ASP A 60 -0.43 -6.05 -16.46
CA ASP A 60 -1.27 -4.88 -16.25
C ASP A 60 -2.06 -4.90 -14.92
N VAL A 61 -1.84 -5.93 -14.10
CA VAL A 61 -2.40 -6.10 -12.77
C VAL A 61 -1.28 -6.01 -11.75
N TYR A 62 -1.36 -5.03 -10.85
CA TYR A 62 -0.39 -4.91 -9.77
C TYR A 62 -0.97 -4.31 -8.50
N ILE A 63 -0.38 -4.70 -7.37
CA ILE A 63 -0.66 -4.15 -6.05
C ILE A 63 0.58 -3.42 -5.57
N HIS A 64 0.40 -2.22 -5.04
CA HIS A 64 1.45 -1.42 -4.43
C HIS A 64 1.12 -1.17 -2.97
N LEU A 65 2.00 -1.62 -2.08
CA LEU A 65 1.98 -1.35 -0.65
C LEU A 65 2.98 -0.24 -0.36
N TYR A 66 2.53 0.76 0.38
CA TYR A 66 3.32 1.85 0.91
C TYR A 66 3.02 1.99 2.40
N THR A 67 4.07 2.12 3.21
CA THR A 67 3.94 2.47 4.62
C THR A 67 4.95 3.56 4.97
N ASP A 68 4.56 4.49 5.83
CA ASP A 68 5.44 5.58 6.27
C ASP A 68 5.12 5.99 7.71
N SER A 69 6.12 5.95 8.58
CA SER A 69 5.97 6.31 9.99
C SER A 69 5.96 7.81 10.28
N ASP A 70 6.41 8.64 9.34
CA ASP A 70 6.57 10.09 9.51
C ASP A 70 5.45 10.90 8.83
N ILE A 71 4.67 10.28 7.95
CA ILE A 71 3.54 10.97 7.30
C ILE A 71 2.30 10.96 8.19
N ARG A 72 1.78 12.16 8.42
CA ARG A 72 0.42 12.40 8.92
C ARG A 72 -0.27 13.45 8.05
N THR A 73 -1.47 13.17 7.62
CA THR A 73 -2.31 14.07 6.83
C THR A 73 -3.38 14.70 7.71
N ASP A 74 -3.89 15.87 7.29
CA ASP A 74 -4.99 16.54 7.99
C ASP A 74 -6.35 15.88 7.73
N THR A 75 -6.45 15.04 6.70
CA THR A 75 -7.70 14.41 6.26
C THR A 75 -7.57 12.91 6.05
N THR A 76 -8.68 12.19 6.10
CA THR A 76 -8.80 10.78 5.69
C THR A 76 -9.10 10.64 4.19
N LEU A 77 -9.06 9.42 3.67
CA LEU A 77 -9.36 9.13 2.27
C LEU A 77 -10.77 9.58 1.89
N LEU A 78 -11.77 9.25 2.71
CA LEU A 78 -13.16 9.58 2.43
C LEU A 78 -13.46 11.06 2.63
N GLU A 79 -12.73 11.78 3.48
CA GLU A 79 -12.82 13.23 3.60
C GLU A 79 -12.35 13.93 2.31
N ARG A 80 -11.38 13.33 1.59
CA ARG A 80 -10.91 13.81 0.27
C ARG A 80 -11.80 13.39 -0.89
N SER A 81 -12.97 12.81 -0.63
CA SER A 81 -13.83 12.21 -1.65
C SER A 81 -14.36 13.15 -2.73
N GLY A 82 -14.52 14.44 -2.43
CA GLY A 82 -14.99 15.41 -3.42
C GLY A 82 -14.09 15.48 -4.67
N GLY A 83 -12.77 15.43 -4.49
CA GLY A 83 -11.82 15.47 -5.61
C GLY A 83 -11.87 14.21 -6.46
N ILE A 84 -11.95 13.04 -5.84
CA ILE A 84 -12.04 11.75 -6.55
C ILE A 84 -13.36 11.67 -7.33
N LEU A 85 -14.48 12.06 -6.74
CA LEU A 85 -15.78 12.06 -7.43
C LEU A 85 -15.80 13.01 -8.62
N ALA A 86 -15.18 14.19 -8.49
CA ALA A 86 -15.07 15.13 -9.59
C ALA A 86 -14.23 14.56 -10.74
N LEU A 87 -13.15 13.83 -10.45
CA LEU A 87 -12.36 13.17 -11.49
C LEU A 87 -13.19 12.08 -12.20
N LEU A 88 -13.85 11.22 -11.44
CA LEU A 88 -14.69 10.15 -11.99
C LEU A 88 -15.87 10.68 -12.82
N SER A 89 -16.45 11.83 -12.47
CA SER A 89 -17.59 12.37 -13.22
C SER A 89 -17.24 12.92 -14.61
N HIS A 90 -15.95 13.12 -14.90
CA HIS A 90 -15.46 13.58 -16.22
C HIS A 90 -14.91 12.44 -17.08
N ASP A 91 -15.07 11.19 -16.64
CA ASP A 91 -14.61 10.00 -17.33
C ASP A 91 -15.80 9.11 -17.70
N ASP A 92 -15.95 8.77 -18.98
CA ASP A 92 -17.05 7.94 -19.48
C ASP A 92 -17.02 6.51 -18.87
N ASN A 93 -15.84 6.05 -18.43
CA ASN A 93 -15.65 4.77 -17.73
C ASN A 93 -15.62 4.93 -16.19
N GLY A 94 -15.79 6.16 -15.70
CA GLY A 94 -15.66 6.55 -14.30
C GLY A 94 -16.86 6.12 -13.46
N ALA A 95 -16.64 5.21 -12.50
CA ALA A 95 -17.64 4.87 -11.50
C ALA A 95 -17.02 4.41 -10.18
N THR A 96 -17.72 4.69 -9.07
CA THR A 96 -17.39 4.10 -7.77
C THR A 96 -18.05 2.73 -7.67
N LEU A 97 -17.24 1.69 -7.46
CA LEU A 97 -17.70 0.32 -7.21
C LEU A 97 -18.06 0.12 -5.73
N ARG A 98 -17.19 0.60 -4.83
CA ARG A 98 -17.36 0.50 -3.38
C ARG A 98 -16.51 1.56 -2.69
N LYS A 99 -17.00 2.14 -1.59
CA LYS A 99 -16.18 2.98 -0.71
C LYS A 99 -16.71 2.93 0.71
N GLY A 100 -15.84 3.09 1.69
CA GLY A 100 -16.25 3.12 3.09
C GLY A 100 -15.13 2.74 4.06
N PRO A 101 -15.44 2.77 5.37
CA PRO A 101 -14.54 2.25 6.39
C PRO A 101 -14.37 0.73 6.26
N VAL A 102 -13.20 0.24 6.65
CA VAL A 102 -12.83 -1.18 6.66
C VAL A 102 -12.34 -1.53 8.06
N ASN A 103 -12.71 -2.72 8.54
CA ASN A 103 -12.13 -3.29 9.75
C ASN A 103 -10.93 -4.16 9.37
N LEU A 104 -9.75 -3.79 9.86
CA LEU A 104 -8.50 -4.55 9.70
C LEU A 104 -7.90 -4.84 11.08
N ASP A 105 -7.37 -6.05 11.25
CA ASP A 105 -6.83 -6.47 12.53
C ASP A 105 -5.59 -5.65 12.91
N GLY A 106 -5.63 -5.02 14.08
CA GLY A 106 -4.53 -4.20 14.60
C GLY A 106 -4.31 -2.87 13.87
N ILE A 107 -5.19 -2.47 12.94
CA ILE A 107 -5.08 -1.24 12.16
C ILE A 107 -6.33 -0.37 12.39
N ALA A 108 -6.11 0.91 12.67
CA ALA A 108 -7.19 1.87 12.90
C ALA A 108 -7.37 2.81 11.70
N GLN A 109 -8.55 3.44 11.62
CA GLN A 109 -8.85 4.44 10.58
C GLN A 109 -8.63 3.90 9.15
N ALA A 110 -8.90 2.62 8.91
CA ALA A 110 -8.81 2.06 7.57
C ALA A 110 -10.05 2.44 6.77
N GLU A 111 -9.83 3.00 5.59
CA GLU A 111 -10.86 3.38 4.62
C GLU A 111 -10.44 2.90 3.24
N GLU A 112 -11.40 2.50 2.43
CA GLU A 112 -11.14 2.12 1.04
C GLU A 112 -12.05 2.84 0.05
N TRP A 113 -11.56 2.91 -1.18
CA TRP A 113 -12.31 3.31 -2.36
C TRP A 113 -11.88 2.48 -3.55
N LEU A 114 -12.87 1.84 -4.16
CA LEU A 114 -12.74 1.03 -5.35
C LEU A 114 -13.46 1.74 -6.49
N ALA A 115 -12.73 2.07 -7.55
CA ALA A 115 -13.28 2.76 -8.71
C ALA A 115 -12.83 2.09 -10.02
N THR A 116 -13.72 2.15 -11.00
CA THR A 116 -13.40 1.96 -12.42
C THR A 116 -13.19 3.33 -13.05
N LEU A 117 -12.25 3.42 -13.99
CA LEU A 117 -11.90 4.61 -14.73
C LEU A 117 -11.11 4.24 -15.99
N THR A 118 -10.88 5.21 -16.86
CA THR A 118 -9.92 5.11 -17.96
C THR A 118 -8.52 5.22 -17.38
N MET A 119 -7.73 4.16 -17.54
CA MET A 119 -6.34 4.09 -17.06
C MET A 119 -5.39 4.82 -18.02
N ASP A 120 -4.14 5.04 -17.60
CA ASP A 120 -3.11 5.71 -18.42
C ASP A 120 -2.83 4.97 -19.76
N SER A 121 -3.22 3.70 -19.86
CA SER A 121 -3.17 2.91 -21.10
C SER A 121 -4.40 3.08 -22.02
N ASP A 122 -5.26 4.08 -21.76
CA ASP A 122 -6.45 4.43 -22.54
C ASP A 122 -7.48 3.29 -22.67
N VAL A 123 -7.60 2.49 -21.60
CA VAL A 123 -8.58 1.41 -21.47
C VAL A 123 -9.36 1.56 -20.18
N LYS A 124 -10.63 1.10 -20.17
CA LYS A 124 -11.37 0.92 -18.92
C LYS A 124 -10.63 -0.10 -18.05
N GLY A 125 -10.35 0.29 -16.82
CA GLY A 125 -9.71 -0.54 -15.81
C GLY A 125 -10.10 -0.11 -14.40
N ASP A 126 -9.31 -0.55 -13.42
CA ASP A 126 -9.61 -0.33 -12.00
C ASP A 126 -8.47 0.37 -11.29
N TYR A 127 -8.83 1.30 -10.41
CA TYR A 127 -7.95 1.84 -9.38
C TYR A 127 -8.60 1.76 -8.02
N PHE A 128 -8.03 0.92 -7.16
CA PHE A 128 -8.47 0.79 -5.78
C PHE A 128 -7.43 1.35 -4.85
N LEU A 129 -7.89 1.94 -3.76
CA LEU A 129 -7.07 2.55 -2.74
C LEU A 129 -7.61 2.20 -1.37
N LEU A 130 -6.73 1.75 -0.48
CA LEU A 130 -6.94 1.65 0.96
C LEU A 130 -5.95 2.61 1.59
N GLU A 131 -6.43 3.42 2.52
CA GLU A 131 -5.55 4.15 3.42
C GLU A 131 -5.92 3.86 4.86
N ALA A 132 -4.91 3.83 5.73
CA ALA A 132 -5.12 3.73 7.17
C ALA A 132 -4.14 4.60 7.95
N ASN A 133 -4.54 4.96 9.16
CA ASN A 133 -3.80 5.84 10.07
C ASN A 133 -3.46 7.24 9.49
N SER A 134 -4.15 7.74 8.47
CA SER A 134 -3.78 8.98 7.79
C SER A 134 -3.63 10.18 8.75
N GLN A 135 -4.54 10.36 9.71
CA GLN A 135 -4.46 11.42 10.72
C GLN A 135 -3.71 11.01 12.01
N ARG A 136 -3.19 9.77 12.05
CA ARG A 136 -2.58 9.17 13.24
C ARG A 136 -1.19 8.58 12.99
N GLY A 137 -0.56 8.94 11.86
CA GLY A 137 0.78 8.50 11.49
C GLY A 137 1.78 8.61 12.64
N SER A 138 2.46 7.51 12.92
CA SER A 138 3.54 7.41 13.90
C SER A 138 4.39 6.17 13.66
N THR A 139 5.49 6.00 14.41
CA THR A 139 6.31 4.78 14.38
C THR A 139 5.57 3.50 14.79
N ARG A 140 4.47 3.62 15.56
CA ARG A 140 3.62 2.49 15.98
C ARG A 140 2.34 2.33 15.16
N THR A 141 1.97 3.37 14.43
CA THR A 141 0.78 3.43 13.58
C THR A 141 1.12 4.16 12.29
N PRO A 142 2.02 3.60 11.46
CA PRO A 142 2.45 4.27 10.25
C PRO A 142 1.24 4.50 9.34
N LEU A 143 1.30 5.56 8.53
CA LEU A 143 0.43 5.67 7.37
C LEU A 143 0.56 4.39 6.57
N ILE A 144 -0.57 3.78 6.21
CA ILE A 144 -0.64 2.65 5.31
C ILE A 144 -1.38 3.12 4.07
N SER A 145 -0.83 2.83 2.90
CA SER A 145 -1.52 2.97 1.63
C SER A 145 -1.32 1.68 0.83
N ILE A 146 -2.43 1.07 0.41
CA ILE A 146 -2.42 -0.08 -0.50
C ILE A 146 -3.19 0.35 -1.73
N SER A 147 -2.65 0.13 -2.92
CA SER A 147 -3.38 0.35 -4.16
C SER A 147 -3.35 -0.88 -5.04
N LEU A 148 -4.42 -1.05 -5.82
CA LEU A 148 -4.50 -2.03 -6.89
C LEU A 148 -4.76 -1.29 -8.19
N ARG A 149 -4.08 -1.73 -9.24
CA ARG A 149 -4.21 -1.24 -10.61
C ARG A 149 -4.49 -2.42 -11.53
N ASN A 150 -5.44 -2.25 -12.43
CA ASN A 150 -5.83 -3.22 -13.46
C ASN A 150 -6.05 -2.46 -14.77
N GLY A 151 -5.49 -2.94 -15.89
CA GLY A 151 -5.52 -2.23 -17.17
C GLY A 151 -4.44 -1.18 -17.34
N GLU A 152 -3.34 -1.27 -16.59
CA GLU A 152 -2.18 -0.39 -16.72
C GLU A 152 -0.88 -1.15 -16.38
N PHE A 153 0.18 -1.00 -17.18
CA PHE A 153 1.46 -1.60 -16.84
C PHE A 153 2.12 -0.92 -15.65
N SER A 154 2.74 -1.72 -14.78
CA SER A 154 3.42 -1.21 -13.59
C SER A 154 4.75 -0.48 -13.85
N ASN A 155 5.28 -0.56 -15.07
CA ASN A 155 6.63 -0.14 -15.45
C ASN A 155 6.71 0.15 -16.96
N SER A 156 7.93 0.44 -17.45
CA SER A 156 8.28 0.86 -18.83
C SER A 156 7.95 -0.14 -19.95
N GLU A 157 7.01 -1.06 -19.74
CA GLU A 157 6.38 -1.86 -20.79
C GLU A 157 5.30 -1.07 -21.55
N GLU A 158 5.21 0.25 -21.35
CA GLU A 158 4.35 1.21 -22.09
C GLU A 158 4.38 1.04 -23.62
N SER A 159 5.46 0.47 -24.17
CA SER A 159 5.55 0.16 -25.61
C SER A 159 4.62 -0.96 -26.07
N LYS A 160 4.09 -1.77 -25.16
CA LYS A 160 3.06 -2.78 -25.44
C LYS A 160 1.69 -2.14 -25.32
N ARG A 161 0.76 -2.57 -26.18
CA ARG A 161 -0.62 -2.11 -26.14
C ARG A 161 -1.44 -3.03 -25.23
N ILE A 162 -2.28 -2.42 -24.39
CA ILE A 162 -3.35 -3.11 -23.67
C ILE A 162 -4.63 -2.88 -24.47
N ASP A 163 -5.32 -3.95 -24.86
CA ASP A 163 -6.61 -3.84 -25.57
C ASP A 163 -7.80 -3.77 -24.61
N HIS A 164 -7.69 -4.44 -23.47
CA HIS A 164 -8.63 -4.41 -22.35
C HIS A 164 -7.89 -4.81 -21.08
N ALA A 165 -8.40 -4.37 -19.92
CA ALA A 165 -7.87 -4.77 -18.63
C ALA A 165 -8.00 -6.29 -18.43
N SER A 166 -6.98 -6.90 -17.81
CA SER A 166 -6.92 -8.36 -17.62
C SER A 166 -7.95 -8.91 -16.64
N LEU A 167 -8.42 -8.10 -15.68
CA LEU A 167 -9.48 -8.48 -14.75
C LEU A 167 -10.78 -7.76 -15.10
N THR A 168 -11.90 -8.44 -14.85
CA THR A 168 -13.20 -7.78 -14.69
C THR A 168 -13.27 -7.03 -13.36
N ASP A 169 -14.15 -6.03 -13.25
CA ASP A 169 -14.39 -5.28 -12.01
C ASP A 169 -14.64 -6.21 -10.81
N ALA A 170 -15.38 -7.31 -11.01
CA ALA A 170 -15.67 -8.29 -9.97
C ALA A 170 -14.44 -9.12 -9.56
N GLU A 171 -13.60 -9.52 -10.51
CA GLU A 171 -12.34 -10.23 -10.23
C GLU A 171 -11.33 -9.31 -9.53
N ALA A 172 -11.24 -8.05 -9.94
CA ALA A 172 -10.42 -7.04 -9.27
C ALA A 172 -10.86 -6.85 -7.82
N VAL A 173 -12.18 -6.70 -7.57
CA VAL A 173 -12.73 -6.58 -6.20
C VAL A 173 -12.43 -7.85 -5.38
N GLY A 174 -12.54 -9.03 -5.99
CA GLY A 174 -12.20 -10.30 -5.34
C GLY A 174 -10.73 -10.40 -4.94
N LEU A 175 -9.80 -10.04 -5.85
CA LEU A 175 -8.37 -9.99 -5.56
C LEU A 175 -8.05 -8.98 -4.46
N TRP A 176 -8.66 -7.81 -4.51
CA TRP A 176 -8.53 -6.77 -3.51
C TRP A 176 -8.92 -7.24 -2.11
N ASP A 177 -10.10 -7.85 -1.98
CA ASP A 177 -10.57 -8.39 -0.72
C ASP A 177 -9.66 -9.54 -0.23
N ALA A 178 -9.23 -10.43 -1.12
CA ALA A 178 -8.34 -11.54 -0.75
C ALA A 178 -7.00 -11.06 -0.18
N VAL A 179 -6.45 -9.96 -0.70
CA VAL A 179 -5.17 -9.41 -0.24
C VAL A 179 -5.37 -8.52 0.99
N THR A 180 -6.19 -7.48 0.89
CA THR A 180 -6.25 -6.43 1.92
C THR A 180 -6.85 -6.92 3.24
N ARG A 181 -7.77 -7.90 3.20
CA ARG A 181 -8.38 -8.44 4.44
C ARG A 181 -7.45 -9.33 5.25
N THR A 182 -6.29 -9.69 4.71
CA THR A 182 -5.23 -10.41 5.43
C THR A 182 -4.12 -9.49 5.93
N PHE A 183 -4.18 -8.20 5.59
CA PHE A 183 -3.16 -7.24 5.95
C PHE A 183 -3.27 -6.86 7.42
N GLN A 184 -2.20 -7.12 8.17
CA GLN A 184 -2.11 -6.83 9.59
C GLN A 184 -0.65 -6.55 9.97
N PRO A 185 -0.39 -5.83 11.08
CA PRO A 185 0.93 -5.77 11.67
C PRO A 185 1.39 -7.18 12.05
N ARG A 186 2.66 -7.49 11.79
CA ARG A 186 3.26 -8.74 12.26
C ARG A 186 3.19 -8.79 13.81
N PRO A 187 2.98 -9.96 14.42
CA PRO A 187 3.20 -10.12 15.86
C PRO A 187 4.56 -9.55 16.28
N ASN A 188 4.60 -8.77 17.36
CA ASN A 188 5.80 -8.09 17.84
C ASN A 188 6.47 -7.16 16.81
N ALA A 189 5.71 -6.54 15.90
CA ALA A 189 6.27 -5.62 14.90
C ALA A 189 6.96 -4.39 15.51
N PHE A 190 6.44 -3.86 16.63
CA PHE A 190 6.79 -2.53 17.18
C PHE A 190 7.49 -2.59 18.54
#